data_AF-A0A967GWW7-F1
#
_entry.id   AF-A0A967GWW7-F1
#
_cell.length_a   1.000
_cell.length_b   1.000
_cell.length_c   1.000
_cell.angle_alpha   90.00
_cell.angle_beta   90.00
_cell.angle_gamma   90.00
#
_symmetry.space_group_name_H-M   'P 1'
#
loop_
_entity.id
_entity.type
_entity.pdbx_description
1 polymer ?
#
loop_
_entity_poly.entity_id
_entity_poly.type
_entity_poly.pdbx_seq_one_letter_code
_entity_poly.pdbx_strand_id
1 'polypeptide(L)'
;MLSCEEMRDLEDEAFRTGVSAEALMDKAGRRLGEVLRHLHPEPGTAVAYLGRGNNGGDALVALRILRAAGWDLAVRAAHDLHELG
;
A
#
# COMPACT_ATOMS: atom_id res chain seq x y z
N MET A 1 -20.42 2.46 -2.65
CA MET A 1 -19.49 3.17 -1.74
C MET A 1 -19.83 2.70 -0.34
N LEU A 2 -18.80 2.36 0.45
CA LEU A 2 -18.96 1.93 1.84
C LEU A 2 -18.54 3.08 2.76
N SER A 3 -19.13 3.16 3.94
CA SER A 3 -18.68 4.01 5.02
C SER A 3 -17.36 3.47 5.62
N CYS A 4 -16.67 4.28 6.42
CA CYS A 4 -15.47 3.82 7.12
C CYS A 4 -15.80 2.72 8.14
N GLU A 5 -16.99 2.74 8.71
CA GLU A 5 -17.48 1.73 9.65
C GLU A 5 -17.74 0.41 8.91
N GLU A 6 -18.47 0.46 7.79
CA GLU A 6 -18.73 -0.72 6.96
C GLU A 6 -17.44 -1.36 6.42
N MET A 7 -16.43 -0.55 6.07
CA MET A 7 -15.12 -1.06 5.65
C MET A 7 -14.42 -1.81 6.79
N ARG A 8 -14.49 -1.29 8.02
CA ARG A 8 -13.91 -1.93 9.21
C ARG A 8 -14.60 -3.22 9.58
N ASP A 9 -15.93 -3.24 9.52
CA ASP A 9 -16.70 -4.46 9.80
C ASP A 9 -16.32 -5.58 8.83
N LEU A 10 -16.09 -5.25 7.55
CA LEU A 10 -15.62 -6.23 6.55
C LEU A 10 -14.19 -6.71 6.81
N GLU A 11 -13.30 -5.82 7.23
CA GLU A 11 -11.93 -6.19 7.62
C GLU A 11 -11.93 -7.11 8.85
N ASP A 12 -12.69 -6.76 9.88
CA ASP A 12 -12.84 -7.56 11.10
C ASP A 12 -13.43 -8.94 10.81
N GLU A 13 -14.42 -9.01 9.92
CA GLU A 13 -14.97 -10.27 9.45
C GLU A 13 -13.90 -11.13 8.73
N ALA A 14 -13.12 -10.53 7.84
CA ALA A 14 -12.04 -11.22 7.14
C ALA A 14 -10.99 -11.75 8.14
N PHE A 15 -10.63 -10.96 9.15
CA PHE A 15 -9.71 -11.37 10.20
C PHE A 15 -10.23 -12.55 11.01
N ARG A 16 -11.53 -12.54 11.32
CA ARG A 16 -12.19 -13.65 12.02
C ARG A 16 -12.18 -14.95 11.23
N THR A 17 -12.11 -14.89 9.89
CA THR A 17 -11.95 -16.06 9.01
C THR A 17 -10.50 -16.52 8.83
N GLY A 18 -9.54 -15.86 9.48
CA GLY A 18 -8.12 -16.23 9.46
C GLY A 18 -7.28 -15.54 8.40
N VAL A 19 -7.84 -14.57 7.67
CA VAL A 19 -7.04 -13.69 6.80
C VAL A 19 -6.27 -12.72 7.68
N SER A 20 -4.98 -12.52 7.44
CA SER A 20 -4.21 -11.53 8.22
C SER A 20 -4.27 -10.13 7.59
N ALA A 21 -4.07 -9.10 8.41
CA ALA A 21 -3.98 -7.72 7.93
C ALA A 21 -2.85 -7.55 6.91
N GLU A 22 -1.71 -8.21 7.13
CA GLU A 22 -0.57 -8.23 6.22
C GLU A 22 -0.95 -8.84 4.87
N ALA A 23 -1.75 -9.92 4.85
CA ALA A 23 -2.18 -10.55 3.60
C ALA A 23 -3.12 -9.65 2.78
N LEU A 24 -4.02 -8.92 3.45
CA LEU A 24 -4.87 -7.92 2.77
C LEU A 24 -4.03 -6.77 2.22
N MET A 25 -3.08 -6.28 3.01
CA MET A 25 -2.17 -5.20 2.63
C MET A 25 -1.29 -5.59 1.45
N ASP A 26 -0.70 -6.79 1.48
CA ASP A 26 0.12 -7.32 0.39
C ASP A 26 -0.70 -7.41 -0.91
N LYS A 27 -1.95 -7.86 -0.81
CA LYS A 27 -2.87 -7.93 -1.95
C LYS A 27 -3.22 -6.54 -2.49
N ALA A 28 -3.60 -5.60 -1.63
CA ALA A 28 -3.99 -4.25 -2.03
C ALA A 28 -2.80 -3.50 -2.67
N GLY A 29 -1.66 -3.49 -1.99
CA GLY A 29 -0.43 -2.86 -2.48
C GLY A 29 0.09 -3.48 -3.78
N ARG A 30 -0.04 -4.81 -3.95
CA ARG A 30 0.32 -5.46 -5.21
C ARG A 30 -0.49 -4.94 -6.38
N ARG A 31 -1.81 -4.87 -6.21
CA ARG A 31 -2.70 -4.36 -7.25
C ARG A 31 -2.43 -2.89 -7.55
N LEU A 32 -2.15 -2.08 -6.53
CA LEU A 32 -1.76 -0.69 -6.75
C LEU A 32 -0.47 -0.58 -7.58
N GLY A 33 0.57 -1.34 -7.24
CA GLY A 33 1.83 -1.35 -8.01
C GLY A 33 1.65 -1.81 -9.45
N GLU A 34 0.84 -2.84 -9.70
CA GLU A 34 0.50 -3.32 -11.04
C GLU A 34 -0.23 -2.25 -11.87
N VAL A 35 -1.23 -1.58 -11.27
CA VAL A 35 -1.99 -0.51 -11.94
C VAL A 35 -1.08 0.66 -12.28
N LEU A 36 -0.20 1.08 -11.37
CA LEU A 36 0.74 2.18 -11.62
C LEU A 36 1.69 1.86 -12.79
N ARG A 37 2.19 0.63 -12.89
CA ARG A 37 3.01 0.19 -14.04
C ARG A 37 2.23 0.14 -15.35
N HIS A 38 0.95 -0.19 -15.28
CA HIS A 38 0.10 -0.19 -16.48
C HIS A 38 -0.18 1.24 -16.97
N LEU A 39 -0.47 2.16 -16.05
CA LEU A 39 -0.73 3.56 -16.36
C LEU A 39 0.54 4.33 -16.76
N HIS A 40 1.69 3.93 -16.23
CA HIS A 40 2.99 4.52 -16.50
C HIS A 40 3.99 3.42 -16.90
N PRO A 41 4.04 3.03 -18.18
CA PRO A 41 4.88 1.93 -18.65
C PRO A 41 6.38 2.20 -18.54
N GLU A 42 6.78 3.46 -18.76
CA GLU A 42 8.18 3.89 -18.70
C GLU A 42 8.56 4.28 -17.27
N PRO A 43 9.64 3.73 -16.70
CA PRO A 43 10.09 4.08 -15.36
C PRO A 43 10.51 5.55 -15.26
N GLY A 44 10.10 6.18 -14.16
CA GLY A 44 10.55 7.52 -13.78
C GLY A 44 10.76 7.59 -12.27
N THR A 45 10.39 8.72 -11.68
CA THR A 45 10.46 8.93 -10.23
C THR A 45 9.08 8.82 -9.59
N ALA A 46 8.93 7.94 -8.59
CA ALA A 46 7.76 7.87 -7.74
C ALA A 46 8.06 8.53 -6.39
N VAL A 47 7.29 9.56 -6.04
CA VAL A 47 7.38 10.24 -4.73
C VAL A 47 6.17 9.86 -3.89
N ALA A 48 6.39 9.14 -2.80
CA ALA A 48 5.34 8.70 -1.90
C ALA A 48 5.31 9.50 -0.60
N TYR A 49 4.11 9.92 -0.22
CA TYR A 49 3.83 10.60 1.05
C TYR A 49 3.08 9.64 1.96
N LEU A 50 3.76 9.13 2.98
CA LEU A 50 3.24 8.06 3.84
C LEU A 50 2.78 8.60 5.20
N GLY A 51 1.57 8.21 5.59
CA GLY A 51 1.06 8.37 6.96
C GLY A 51 1.20 7.09 7.78
N ARG A 52 0.92 7.16 9.09
CA ARG A 52 1.05 6.04 10.05
C ARG A 52 -0.03 4.95 9.97
N GLY A 53 -0.97 5.05 9.05
CA GLY A 53 -2.07 4.08 8.93
C GLY A 53 -1.76 2.92 7.99
N ASN A 54 -2.70 1.97 7.90
CA ASN A 54 -2.60 0.79 7.03
C ASN A 54 -2.32 1.13 5.56
N ASN A 55 -2.84 2.27 5.07
CA ASN A 55 -2.59 2.76 3.72
C ASN A 55 -1.10 3.02 3.44
N GLY A 56 -0.32 3.34 4.48
CA GLY A 56 1.14 3.48 4.37
C GLY A 56 1.79 2.15 4.01
N GLY A 57 1.34 1.06 4.63
CA GLY A 57 1.77 -0.29 4.32
C GLY A 57 1.43 -0.73 2.89
N ASP A 58 0.21 -0.46 2.43
CA ASP A 58 -0.20 -0.72 1.04
C ASP A 58 0.72 -0.01 0.04
N ALA A 59 1.01 1.26 0.31
CA ALA A 59 1.89 2.07 -0.51
C ALA A 59 3.33 1.54 -0.50
N LEU A 60 3.85 1.06 0.64
CA LEU A 60 5.18 0.44 0.72
C LEU A 60 5.27 -0.82 -0.14
N VAL A 61 4.24 -1.67 -0.13
CA VAL A 61 4.17 -2.85 -1.01
C VAL A 61 4.15 -2.42 -2.49
N ALA A 62 3.35 -1.42 -2.84
CA ALA A 62 3.29 -0.89 -4.22
C ALA A 62 4.64 -0.32 -4.67
N LEU A 63 5.33 0.44 -3.81
CA LEU A 63 6.65 1.00 -4.07
C LEU A 63 7.69 -0.10 -4.32
N ARG A 64 7.65 -1.22 -3.59
CA ARG A 64 8.55 -2.36 -3.85
C ARG A 64 8.39 -2.90 -5.27
N ILE A 65 7.17 -2.93 -5.79
CA ILE A 65 6.89 -3.36 -7.17
C ILE A 65 7.42 -2.35 -8.18
N LEU A 66 7.23 -1.06 -7.94
CA LEU A 66 7.78 0.00 -8.79
C LEU A 66 9.31 -0.04 -8.80
N ARG A 67 9.95 -0.23 -7.63
CA ARG A 67 11.40 -0.37 -7.53
C ARG A 67 11.91 -1.54 -8.35
N ALA A 68 11.25 -2.69 -8.26
CA ALA A 68 11.58 -3.87 -9.05
C ALA A 68 11.39 -3.65 -10.56
N ALA A 69 10.51 -2.73 -10.95
CA ALA A 69 10.31 -2.30 -12.33
C ALA A 69 11.25 -1.17 -12.78
N GLY A 70 12.26 -0.80 -11.99
CA GLY A 70 13.29 0.18 -12.37
C GLY A 70 12.96 1.63 -12.02
N TRP A 71 11.93 1.89 -11.21
CA TRP A 71 11.61 3.24 -10.78
C TRP A 71 12.59 3.75 -9.71
N ASP A 72 12.86 5.04 -9.76
CA ASP A 72 13.49 5.76 -8.65
C ASP A 72 12.43 6.16 -7.64
N LEU A 73 12.74 5.94 -6.35
CA LEU A 73 11.79 6.16 -5.28
C LEU A 73 12.27 7.26 -4.35
N ALA A 74 11.35 8.15 -3.98
CA ALA A 74 11.53 9.07 -2.87
C ALA A 74 10.36 8.90 -1.90
N VAL A 75 10.67 8.62 -0.64
CA VAL A 75 9.67 8.52 0.42
C VAL A 75 9.74 9.77 1.29
N ARG A 76 8.57 10.32 1.63
CA ARG A 76 8.38 11.38 2.60
C ARG A 76 7.37 10.88 3.61
N ALA A 77 7.80 10.67 4.83
CA ALA A 77 6.89 10.36 5.92
C ALA A 77 6.71 11.63 6.77
N ALA A 78 5.47 11.88 7.21
CA ALA A 78 5.20 12.95 8.17
C ALA A 78 5.66 12.58 9.60
N HIS A 79 6.10 11.33 9.79
CA HIS A 79 6.52 10.71 11.04
C HIS A 79 7.73 9.82 10.77
N ASP A 80 8.39 9.33 11.82
CA ASP A 80 9.62 8.54 11.67
C ASP A 80 9.35 7.22 10.91
N LEU A 81 10.23 6.84 9.99
CA LEU A 81 10.02 5.67 9.12
C LEU A 81 10.02 4.36 9.92
N HIS A 82 10.67 4.35 11.08
CA HIS A 82 10.66 3.23 12.02
C HIS A 82 9.32 3.00 12.73
N GLU A 83 8.38 3.95 12.63
CA GLU A 83 7.03 3.84 13.20
C GLU A 83 5.98 3.36 12.16
N LEU A 84 6.40 3.00 10.95
CA LEU A 84 5.52 2.63 9.83
C LEU A 84 5.33 1.11 9.64
N GLY A 85 5.79 0.28 10.59
CA GLY A 85 5.63 -1.17 10.57
C GLY A 85 6.28 -1.84 11.76
#